data_AF-A0A1B3WBE1-F1
#
_entry.id   AF-A0A1B3WBE1-F1
#
_cell.length_a   1.000
_cell.length_b   1.000
_cell.length_c   1.000
_cell.angle_alpha   90.00
_cell.angle_beta   90.00
_cell.angle_gamma   90.00
#
_symmetry.space_group_name_H-M   'P 1'
#
loop_
_entity.id
_entity.type
_entity.pdbx_description
1 polymer ?
#
loop_
_entity_poly.entity_id
_entity_poly.type
_entity_poly.pdbx_seq_one_letter_code
_entity_poly.pdbx_strand_id
1 'polypeptide(L)'
;MTPPAASQEPTPGSLIRSATWEDHSQYYPPSPLCESDEVTLWSCQADDQEHALCSSRGSARVGDHGYMQYRASRGGSTMVVHPEEKRPPAGVFAFMASSNGDAAVEFMRGESRYTLVDALRGDSAVVVEPSDGPATRIACGSNQTLQVNYTLRLMYESGIWER
;
A
#
# COMPACT_ATOMS: atom_id res chain seq x y z
N MET A 1 34.51 -33.02 16.98
CA MET A 1 34.52 -31.67 16.35
C MET A 1 33.16 -31.47 15.71
N THR A 2 32.28 -30.71 16.37
CA THR A 2 30.94 -30.42 15.88
C THR A 2 31.05 -29.36 14.78
N PRO A 3 30.49 -29.56 13.58
CA PRO A 3 30.48 -28.51 12.56
C PRO A 3 29.66 -27.31 13.07
N PRO A 4 30.07 -26.07 12.75
CA PRO A 4 29.28 -24.89 13.10
C PRO A 4 27.94 -24.94 12.39
N ALA A 5 26.87 -24.59 13.10
CA ALA A 5 25.54 -24.44 12.54
C ALA A 5 25.59 -23.44 11.38
N ALA A 6 25.24 -23.89 10.18
CA ALA A 6 25.04 -23.01 9.05
C ALA A 6 23.93 -22.02 9.42
N SER A 7 24.26 -20.73 9.46
CA SER A 7 23.27 -19.66 9.49
C SER A 7 22.40 -19.83 8.24
N GLN A 8 21.19 -20.35 8.42
CA GLN A 8 20.22 -20.46 7.34
C GLN A 8 19.86 -19.03 6.93
N GLU A 9 20.18 -18.66 5.69
CA GLU A 9 19.68 -17.43 5.11
C GLU A 9 18.15 -17.46 5.21
N PRO A 10 17.52 -16.41 5.78
CA PRO A 10 16.09 -16.41 5.99
C PRO A 10 15.39 -16.52 4.63
N THR A 11 14.49 -17.50 4.50
CA THR A 11 13.67 -17.67 3.29
C THR A 11 12.85 -16.39 3.07
N PRO A 12 12.54 -16.00 1.82
CA PRO A 12 11.81 -14.75 1.54
C PRO A 12 10.49 -14.62 2.33
N GLY A 13 9.76 -15.72 2.52
CA GLY A 13 8.54 -15.74 3.35
C GLY A 13 8.77 -15.57 4.86
N SER A 14 9.96 -15.89 5.36
CA SER A 14 10.37 -15.64 6.75
C SER A 14 10.65 -14.15 6.98
N LEU A 15 11.33 -13.51 6.02
CA LEU A 15 11.65 -12.08 6.05
C LEU A 15 10.40 -11.19 6.08
N ILE A 16 9.36 -11.55 5.32
CA ILE A 16 8.08 -10.83 5.35
C ILE A 16 7.41 -10.97 6.71
N ARG A 17 7.30 -12.20 7.25
CA ARG A 17 6.60 -12.45 8.53
C ARG A 17 7.26 -11.78 9.74
N SER A 18 8.57 -11.61 9.72
CA SER A 18 9.32 -10.95 10.80
C SER A 18 9.51 -9.45 10.59
N ALA A 19 9.10 -8.87 9.46
CA ALA A 19 9.34 -7.46 9.15
C ALA A 19 8.64 -6.56 10.17
N THR A 20 9.39 -5.65 10.80
CA THR A 20 8.86 -4.67 11.76
C THR A 20 8.83 -3.28 11.16
N TRP A 21 8.06 -2.38 11.78
CA TRP A 21 8.02 -0.97 11.41
C TRP A 21 9.38 -0.32 11.65
N GLU A 22 9.99 -0.61 12.79
CA GLU A 22 11.26 -0.04 13.23
C GLU A 22 12.36 -0.27 12.17
N ASP A 23 12.42 -1.47 11.59
CA ASP A 23 13.41 -1.84 10.58
C ASP A 23 13.19 -1.17 9.22
N HIS A 24 11.95 -0.75 8.90
CA HIS A 24 11.55 -0.32 7.56
C HIS A 24 11.03 1.12 7.49
N SER A 25 10.86 1.81 8.62
CA SER A 25 10.26 3.16 8.71
C SER A 25 10.89 4.18 7.76
N GLN A 26 12.19 4.07 7.50
CA GLN A 26 12.94 4.92 6.56
C GLN A 26 12.43 4.88 5.11
N TYR A 27 11.71 3.82 4.71
CA TYR A 27 11.17 3.68 3.37
C TYR A 27 9.82 4.38 3.19
N TYR A 28 9.20 4.88 4.26
CA TYR A 28 7.86 5.44 4.23
C TYR A 28 7.90 6.96 4.50
N PRO A 29 8.17 7.79 3.47
CA PRO A 29 8.13 9.23 3.65
C PRO A 29 6.72 9.68 4.06
N PRO A 30 6.60 10.68 4.94
CA PRO A 30 5.29 11.22 5.32
C PRO A 30 4.64 11.89 4.11
N SER A 31 3.32 11.72 3.98
CA SER A 31 2.48 12.50 3.05
C SER A 31 1.60 13.44 3.88
N PRO A 32 1.40 14.69 3.46
CA PRO A 32 0.43 15.60 4.08
C PRO A 32 -1.01 15.08 4.05
N LEU A 33 -1.32 14.06 3.25
CA LEU A 33 -2.64 13.41 3.25
C LEU A 33 -2.82 12.41 4.40
N CYS A 34 -1.74 11.89 4.95
CA CYS A 34 -1.78 10.98 6.09
C CYS A 34 -1.63 11.74 7.41
N GLU A 35 -2.35 11.30 8.44
CA GLU A 35 -2.27 11.86 9.78
C GLU A 35 -0.91 11.53 10.42
N SER A 36 -0.51 12.30 11.44
CA SER A 36 0.82 12.17 12.05
C SER A 36 1.09 10.81 12.70
N ASP A 37 0.03 10.08 13.07
CA ASP A 37 0.04 8.74 13.66
C ASP A 37 -0.22 7.63 12.62
N GLU A 38 -0.34 7.97 11.35
CA GLU A 38 -0.48 7.03 10.24
C GLU A 38 0.87 6.71 9.58
N VAL A 39 0.89 5.61 8.82
CA VAL A 39 1.95 5.25 7.88
C VAL A 39 1.45 5.52 6.47
N THR A 40 2.22 6.26 5.69
CA THR A 40 2.03 6.40 4.24
C THR A 40 2.55 5.13 3.56
N LEU A 41 1.69 4.12 3.36
CA LEU A 41 2.07 2.87 2.68
C LEU A 41 2.37 3.07 1.20
N TRP A 42 1.78 4.11 0.61
CA TRP A 42 2.03 4.51 -0.75
C TRP A 42 1.63 5.97 -0.94
N SER A 43 2.34 6.72 -1.78
CA SER A 43 2.03 8.08 -2.19
C SER A 43 2.38 8.32 -3.66
N CYS A 44 1.66 9.22 -4.31
CA CYS A 44 1.75 9.49 -5.74
C CYS A 44 1.43 10.97 -5.93
N GLN A 45 2.42 11.75 -6.36
CA GLN A 45 2.23 13.15 -6.75
C GLN A 45 2.18 13.23 -8.28
N ALA A 46 1.12 13.81 -8.81
CA ALA A 46 0.94 14.08 -10.24
C ALA A 46 0.39 15.50 -10.42
N ASP A 47 1.19 16.41 -10.97
CA ASP A 47 0.85 17.81 -11.14
C ASP A 47 0.34 18.46 -9.83
N ASP A 48 -0.90 18.95 -9.84
CA ASP A 48 -1.58 19.57 -8.70
C ASP A 48 -2.35 18.56 -7.83
N GLN A 49 -2.24 17.26 -8.13
CA GLN A 49 -2.91 16.17 -7.42
C GLN A 49 -1.93 15.36 -6.58
N GLU A 50 -2.35 15.04 -5.37
CA GLU A 50 -1.64 14.14 -4.48
C GLU A 50 -2.55 12.98 -4.12
N HIS A 51 -1.99 11.78 -4.08
CA HIS A 51 -2.68 10.57 -3.68
C HIS A 51 -1.85 9.85 -2.64
N ALA A 52 -2.50 9.25 -1.65
CA ALA A 52 -1.83 8.45 -0.63
C ALA A 52 -2.71 7.28 -0.18
N LEU A 53 -2.07 6.16 0.12
CA LEU A 53 -2.65 5.06 0.89
C LEU A 53 -2.09 5.15 2.31
N CYS A 54 -2.94 5.56 3.24
CA CYS A 54 -2.60 5.71 4.64
C CYS A 54 -3.06 4.46 5.41
N SER A 55 -2.26 4.02 6.38
CA SER A 55 -2.60 2.94 7.30
C SER A 55 -2.37 3.38 8.74
N SER A 56 -3.18 2.89 9.67
CA SER A 56 -2.88 3.05 11.10
C SER A 56 -1.49 2.52 11.44
N ARG A 57 -0.70 3.24 12.25
CA ARG A 57 0.53 2.69 12.84
C ARG A 57 0.20 1.59 13.84
N GLY A 58 0.84 0.45 13.70
CA GLY A 58 0.78 -0.61 14.70
C GLY A 58 0.79 -2.02 14.11
N SER A 59 1.67 -2.84 14.64
CA SER A 59 1.74 -4.31 14.47
C SER A 59 0.57 -5.06 15.11
N ALA A 60 -0.39 -4.35 15.71
CA ALA A 60 -1.64 -4.93 16.19
C ALA A 60 -2.55 -5.14 14.98
N ARG A 61 -2.45 -6.34 14.39
CA ARG A 61 -3.41 -6.97 13.49
C ARG A 61 -4.37 -5.95 12.89
N VAL A 62 -4.00 -5.41 11.73
CA VAL A 62 -4.88 -4.54 10.95
C VAL A 62 -6.29 -5.18 10.77
N GLY A 63 -6.40 -6.50 10.94
CA GLY A 63 -7.67 -7.24 11.00
C GLY A 63 -8.63 -6.93 12.17
N ASP A 64 -8.18 -6.49 13.37
CA ASP A 64 -9.09 -6.28 14.52
C ASP A 64 -9.29 -4.81 14.91
N HIS A 65 -8.28 -3.95 14.74
CA HIS A 65 -8.34 -2.53 15.13
C HIS A 65 -7.64 -1.56 14.17
N GLY A 66 -6.95 -2.07 13.14
CA GLY A 66 -6.30 -1.21 12.15
C GLY A 66 -7.25 -0.79 11.04
N TYR A 67 -6.83 0.22 10.28
CA TYR A 67 -7.55 0.68 9.11
C TYR A 67 -6.57 1.02 7.99
N MET A 68 -7.07 0.99 6.76
CA MET A 68 -6.42 1.64 5.63
C MET A 68 -7.40 2.59 4.98
N GLN A 69 -6.87 3.69 4.47
CA GLN A 69 -7.66 4.69 3.78
C GLN A 69 -6.84 5.30 2.63
N TYR A 70 -7.39 5.21 1.44
CA TYR A 70 -6.95 5.97 0.30
C TYR A 70 -7.47 7.41 0.41
N ARG A 71 -6.58 8.37 0.19
CA ARG A 71 -6.89 9.79 0.17
C ARG A 71 -6.31 10.42 -1.08
N ALA A 72 -7.04 11.36 -1.67
CA ALA A 72 -6.53 12.19 -2.74
C ALA A 72 -6.89 13.65 -2.50
N SER A 73 -5.99 14.55 -2.85
CA SER A 73 -6.21 15.99 -2.85
C SER A 73 -5.86 16.62 -4.18
N ARG A 74 -6.40 17.81 -4.42
CA ARG A 74 -6.00 18.67 -5.52
C ARG A 74 -5.88 20.10 -5.05
N GLY A 75 -4.77 20.75 -5.36
CA GLY A 75 -4.49 22.10 -4.90
C GLY A 75 -4.62 22.27 -3.38
N GLY A 76 -4.27 21.24 -2.61
CA GLY A 76 -4.36 21.21 -1.14
C GLY A 76 -5.75 20.96 -0.57
N SER A 77 -6.77 20.76 -1.39
CA SER A 77 -8.12 20.39 -0.94
C SER A 77 -8.37 18.89 -1.13
N THR A 78 -8.72 18.17 -0.06
CA THR A 78 -9.06 16.74 -0.12
C THR A 78 -10.28 16.54 -1.00
N MET A 79 -10.12 15.75 -2.07
CA MET A 79 -11.19 15.44 -3.03
C MET A 79 -11.79 14.05 -2.80
N VAL A 80 -10.95 13.10 -2.39
CA VAL A 80 -11.36 11.70 -2.23
C VAL A 80 -10.85 11.17 -0.90
N VAL A 81 -11.73 10.49 -0.19
CA VAL A 81 -11.42 9.67 0.97
C VAL A 81 -12.15 8.35 0.79
N HIS A 82 -11.44 7.23 0.85
CA HIS A 82 -12.01 5.90 0.69
C HIS A 82 -11.30 4.86 1.58
N PRO A 83 -12.03 4.05 2.35
CA PRO A 83 -13.45 4.19 2.69
C PRO A 83 -13.70 5.53 3.41
N GLU A 84 -14.93 6.03 3.39
CA GLU A 84 -15.27 7.32 4.03
C GLU A 84 -15.03 7.28 5.55
N GLU A 85 -15.35 6.15 6.18
CA GLU A 85 -15.08 5.87 7.59
C GLU A 85 -13.84 4.98 7.72
N LYS A 86 -13.00 5.26 8.73
CA LYS A 86 -11.84 4.42 9.07
C LYS A 86 -12.33 3.04 9.52
N ARG A 87 -12.00 2.01 8.76
CA ARG A 87 -12.41 0.62 9.00
C ARG A 87 -11.31 -0.37 8.58
N PRO A 88 -11.36 -1.61 9.07
CA PRO A 88 -10.48 -2.67 8.59
C PRO A 88 -10.53 -2.79 7.05
N PRO A 89 -9.37 -3.01 6.40
CA PRO A 89 -9.27 -2.97 4.94
C PRO A 89 -9.78 -4.27 4.28
N ALA A 90 -9.95 -5.35 5.04
CA ALA A 90 -10.50 -6.61 4.57
C ALA A 90 -11.87 -6.39 3.91
N GLY A 91 -12.02 -6.87 2.66
CA GLY A 91 -13.25 -6.70 1.87
C GLY A 91 -13.49 -5.28 1.36
N VAL A 92 -12.56 -4.34 1.57
CA VAL A 92 -12.56 -2.99 0.98
C VAL A 92 -11.48 -2.88 -0.08
N PHE A 93 -10.28 -3.35 0.26
CA PHE A 93 -9.13 -3.36 -0.62
C PHE A 93 -8.73 -4.80 -0.97
N ALA A 94 -8.12 -4.95 -2.13
CA ALA A 94 -7.44 -6.16 -2.57
C ALA A 94 -5.99 -5.80 -2.92
N PHE A 95 -5.04 -6.62 -2.51
CA PHE A 95 -3.63 -6.46 -2.80
C PHE A 95 -3.13 -7.59 -3.70
N MET A 96 -2.38 -7.22 -4.72
CA MET A 96 -1.77 -8.12 -5.69
C MET A 96 -0.27 -7.86 -5.76
N ALA A 97 0.52 -8.93 -5.67
CA ALA A 97 1.94 -8.92 -5.97
C ALA A 97 2.18 -9.76 -7.22
N SER A 98 2.65 -9.11 -8.29
CA SER A 98 2.90 -9.74 -9.58
C SER A 98 4.27 -10.43 -9.59
N SER A 99 4.42 -11.49 -10.39
CA SER A 99 5.68 -12.25 -10.51
C SER A 99 6.83 -11.44 -11.11
N ASN A 100 6.53 -10.35 -11.81
CA ASN A 100 7.51 -9.38 -12.31
C ASN A 100 8.02 -8.41 -11.22
N GLY A 101 7.50 -8.50 -9.99
CA GLY A 101 7.84 -7.68 -8.85
C GLY A 101 6.95 -6.45 -8.66
N ASP A 102 6.03 -6.16 -9.57
CA ASP A 102 5.08 -5.07 -9.38
C ASP A 102 4.09 -5.39 -8.26
N ALA A 103 3.66 -4.37 -7.54
CA ALA A 103 2.61 -4.49 -6.54
C ALA A 103 1.45 -3.56 -6.88
N ALA A 104 0.24 -3.95 -6.51
CA ALA A 104 -0.93 -3.12 -6.68
C ALA A 104 -1.93 -3.28 -5.54
N VAL A 105 -2.62 -2.18 -5.23
CA VAL A 105 -3.81 -2.18 -4.35
C VAL A 105 -5.02 -1.77 -5.18
N GLU A 106 -6.05 -2.59 -5.20
CA GLU A 106 -7.31 -2.34 -5.88
C GLU A 106 -8.45 -2.11 -4.88
N PHE A 107 -9.40 -1.24 -5.23
CA PHE A 107 -10.66 -1.08 -4.52
C PHE A 107 -11.76 -0.52 -5.43
N MET A 108 -13.02 -0.70 -5.02
CA MET A 108 -14.18 -0.11 -5.70
C MET A 108 -14.67 1.12 -4.95
N ARG A 109 -14.92 2.22 -5.66
CA ARG A 109 -15.61 3.39 -5.13
C ARG A 109 -16.73 3.80 -6.08
N GLY A 110 -17.97 3.61 -5.63
CA GLY A 110 -19.13 3.74 -6.51
C GLY A 110 -19.06 2.70 -7.62
N GLU A 111 -19.18 3.15 -8.87
CA GLU A 111 -19.08 2.28 -10.04
C GLU A 111 -17.67 2.27 -10.68
N SER A 112 -16.70 2.93 -10.05
CA SER A 112 -15.33 2.99 -10.56
C SER A 112 -14.39 2.09 -9.76
N ARG A 113 -13.56 1.35 -10.48
CA ARG A 113 -12.42 0.61 -9.92
C ARG A 113 -11.20 1.52 -9.87
N TYR A 114 -10.49 1.49 -8.76
CA TYR A 114 -9.25 2.20 -8.55
C TYR A 114 -8.13 1.20 -8.33
N THR A 115 -7.03 1.38 -9.04
CA THR A 115 -5.83 0.54 -8.90
C THR A 115 -4.62 1.43 -8.64
N LEU A 116 -4.04 1.31 -7.45
CA LEU A 116 -2.78 1.94 -7.08
C LEU A 116 -1.66 1.01 -7.52
N VAL A 117 -0.97 1.37 -8.59
CA VAL A 117 0.12 0.59 -9.18
C VAL A 117 1.43 1.09 -8.61
N ASP A 118 2.23 0.15 -8.12
CA ASP A 118 3.59 0.39 -7.69
C ASP A 118 4.53 -0.54 -8.47
N ALA A 119 5.04 -0.01 -9.58
CA ALA A 119 5.87 -0.75 -10.52
C ALA A 119 7.30 -0.92 -9.97
N LEU A 120 7.83 -2.14 -10.02
CA LEU A 120 9.24 -2.40 -9.72
C LEU A 120 10.14 -1.70 -10.73
N ARG A 121 9.69 -1.59 -11.98
CA ARG A 121 10.40 -0.91 -13.06
C ARG A 121 9.49 0.11 -13.72
N GLY A 122 9.75 1.38 -13.44
CA GLY A 122 9.02 2.50 -14.02
C GLY A 122 8.22 3.28 -12.97
N ASP A 123 7.16 3.91 -13.44
CA ASP A 123 6.37 4.86 -12.68
C ASP A 123 5.25 4.16 -11.91
N SER A 124 5.06 4.59 -10.66
CA SER A 124 3.82 4.32 -9.94
C SER A 124 2.66 5.04 -10.64
N ALA A 125 1.44 4.57 -10.44
CA ALA A 125 0.28 5.23 -11.03
C ALA A 125 -0.99 4.98 -10.23
N VAL A 126 -1.95 5.89 -10.37
CA VAL A 126 -3.36 5.60 -10.10
C VAL A 126 -4.02 5.29 -11.44
N VAL A 127 -4.66 4.13 -11.54
CA VAL A 127 -5.57 3.80 -12.65
C VAL A 127 -7.00 3.88 -12.13
N VAL A 128 -7.84 4.61 -12.84
CA VAL A 128 -9.27 4.74 -12.52
C VAL A 128 -10.07 4.22 -13.70
N GLU A 129 -10.82 3.15 -13.49
CA GLU A 129 -11.62 2.47 -14.51
C GLU A 129 -13.11 2.59 -14.15
N PRO A 130 -13.84 3.55 -14.75
CA PRO A 130 -15.29 3.63 -14.58
C PRO A 130 -16.00 2.42 -15.21
N SER A 131 -17.19 2.09 -14.73
CA SER A 131 -18.08 1.07 -15.30
C SER A 131 -18.43 1.33 -16.77
N ASP A 132 -18.63 2.61 -17.12
CA ASP A 132 -18.96 3.07 -18.46
C ASP A 132 -18.02 4.22 -18.86
N GLY A 133 -16.96 3.88 -19.59
CA GLY A 133 -16.02 4.85 -20.14
C GLY A 133 -14.58 4.38 -20.21
N PRO A 134 -13.68 5.24 -20.70
CA PRO A 134 -12.26 4.91 -20.79
C PRO A 134 -11.58 4.93 -19.42
N ALA A 135 -10.65 4.01 -19.22
CA ALA A 135 -9.73 4.04 -18.10
C ALA A 135 -8.85 5.30 -18.16
N THR A 136 -8.65 5.94 -17.00
CA THR A 136 -7.71 7.05 -16.84
C THR A 136 -6.50 6.57 -16.07
N ARG A 137 -5.29 6.84 -16.58
CA ARG A 137 -4.03 6.55 -15.90
C ARG A 137 -3.34 7.85 -15.51
N ILE A 138 -3.09 8.01 -14.22
CA ILE A 138 -2.36 9.12 -13.61
C ILE A 138 -1.00 8.58 -13.21
N ALA A 139 0.01 8.79 -14.03
CA ALA A 139 1.38 8.38 -13.72
C ALA A 139 1.99 9.35 -12.70
N CYS A 140 2.77 8.80 -11.76
CA CYS A 140 3.55 9.54 -10.78
C CYS A 140 4.98 9.00 -10.73
N GLY A 141 5.86 9.71 -10.02
CA GLY A 141 7.20 9.21 -9.75
C GLY A 141 7.21 7.86 -9.04
N SER A 142 8.37 7.19 -9.08
CA SER A 142 8.60 5.92 -8.39
C SER A 142 8.41 6.05 -6.87
N ASN A 143 7.77 5.07 -6.26
CA ASN A 143 7.46 5.05 -4.83
C ASN A 143 7.87 3.70 -4.16
N GLN A 144 7.64 2.55 -4.80
CA GLN A 144 8.13 1.20 -4.42
C GLN A 144 7.85 0.74 -2.98
N THR A 145 7.00 1.46 -2.26
CA THR A 145 6.66 1.20 -0.86
C THR A 145 5.68 0.05 -0.69
N LEU A 146 4.86 -0.29 -1.70
CA LEU A 146 3.97 -1.45 -1.64
C LEU A 146 4.72 -2.79 -1.69
N GLN A 147 5.98 -2.78 -2.15
CA GLN A 147 6.82 -3.97 -2.29
C GLN A 147 7.71 -4.22 -1.06
N VAL A 148 7.77 -3.27 -0.12
CA VAL A 148 8.59 -3.39 1.10
C VAL A 148 8.05 -4.52 1.98
N ASN A 149 8.93 -5.34 2.54
CA ASN A 149 8.56 -6.51 3.36
C ASN A 149 7.57 -6.19 4.48
N TYR A 150 7.71 -5.01 5.13
CA TYR A 150 6.75 -4.56 6.13
C TYR A 150 5.36 -4.30 5.53
N THR A 151 5.26 -3.66 4.37
CA THR A 151 3.97 -3.49 3.65
C THR A 151 3.38 -4.83 3.27
N LEU A 152 4.18 -5.72 2.68
CA LEU A 152 3.74 -7.07 2.30
C LEU A 152 3.17 -7.83 3.50
N ARG A 153 3.83 -7.74 4.65
CA ARG A 153 3.33 -8.31 5.91
C ARG A 153 1.99 -7.71 6.31
N LEU A 154 1.86 -6.38 6.27
CA LEU A 154 0.61 -5.68 6.58
C LEU A 154 -0.52 -6.10 5.64
N MET A 155 -0.27 -6.21 4.34
CA MET A 155 -1.28 -6.66 3.36
C MET A 155 -1.74 -8.09 3.64
N TYR A 156 -0.81 -8.97 4.03
CA TYR A 156 -1.13 -10.35 4.43
C TYR A 156 -1.94 -10.40 5.73
N GLU A 157 -1.49 -9.73 6.79
CA GLU A 157 -2.11 -9.75 8.12
C GLU A 157 -3.46 -9.02 8.16
N SER A 158 -3.67 -8.07 7.25
CA SER A 158 -4.93 -7.34 7.08
C SER A 158 -5.96 -8.09 6.23
N GLY A 159 -5.60 -9.25 5.67
CA GLY A 159 -6.49 -10.10 4.90
C GLY A 159 -6.83 -9.57 3.50
N ILE A 160 -6.06 -8.61 2.97
CA ILE A 160 -6.29 -8.06 1.64
C ILE A 160 -5.42 -8.69 0.55
N TRP A 161 -4.35 -9.40 0.92
CA TRP A 161 -3.51 -10.08 -0.06
C TRP A 161 -4.24 -11.27 -0.68
N GLU A 162 -4.62 -11.14 -1.95
CA GLU A 162 -5.23 -12.22 -2.72
C GLU A 162 -4.20 -13.34 -2.97
N ARG A 163 -4.58 -14.58 -2.71
CA ARG A 163 -3.74 -15.77 -2.90
C ARG A 163 -4.02 -16.46 -4.22
#